data_AF-A0A4Q5E7Z6-F1
#
_entry.id   AF-A0A4Q5E7Z6-F1
#
_cell.length_a   1.000
_cell.length_b   1.000
_cell.length_c   1.000
_cell.angle_alpha   90.00
_cell.angle_beta   90.00
_cell.angle_gamma   90.00
#
_symmetry.space_group_name_H-M   'P 1'
#
loop_
_entity.id
_entity.type
_entity.pdbx_description
1 polymer ?
#
loop_
_entity_poly.entity_id
_entity_poly.type
_entity_poly.pdbx_seq_one_letter_code
_entity_poly.pdbx_strand_id
1 'polypeptide(L)'
;MAKKKKKQQGHYCRICGDYKANEKFSGKGHARHICKSCMSAMRSGKNPEDIFPEPLPVNRETIRFNKLGKEEKAVLKAFITEATTEYWQKNRQIPFADSFSELKKYIIGTYDEECGILLKDDAELKNYFQTHTITTINKLLKEEITENQD
;
A
#
# COMPACT_ATOMS: atom_id res chain seq x y z
N MET A 1 -17.55 -44.26 24.10
CA MET A 1 -17.13 -43.22 25.06
C MET A 1 -16.69 -41.98 24.28
N ALA A 2 -17.51 -40.93 24.22
CA ALA A 2 -17.22 -39.73 23.42
C ALA A 2 -16.04 -38.95 24.02
N LYS A 3 -14.98 -38.75 23.25
CA LYS A 3 -13.82 -37.92 23.64
C LYS A 3 -14.30 -36.50 23.93
N LYS A 4 -14.41 -36.16 25.23
CA LYS A 4 -14.76 -34.81 25.72
C LYS A 4 -13.71 -33.84 25.16
N LYS A 5 -14.08 -33.01 24.17
CA LYS A 5 -13.22 -31.93 23.65
C LYS A 5 -12.77 -31.11 24.85
N LYS A 6 -11.46 -31.08 25.15
CA LYS A 6 -10.89 -30.21 26.17
C LYS A 6 -11.29 -28.78 25.78
N LYS A 7 -12.22 -28.17 26.53
CA LYS A 7 -12.53 -26.73 26.38
C LYS A 7 -11.20 -26.01 26.51
N GLN A 8 -10.76 -25.28 25.50
CA GLN A 8 -9.57 -24.45 25.61
C GLN A 8 -9.83 -23.46 26.74
N GLN A 9 -9.20 -23.67 27.89
CA GLN A 9 -9.40 -22.85 29.09
C GLN A 9 -8.56 -21.59 28.93
N GLY A 10 -9.11 -20.59 28.26
CA GLY A 10 -8.41 -19.34 28.01
C GLY A 10 -9.27 -18.30 27.32
N HIS A 11 -8.85 -17.06 27.42
CA HIS A 11 -9.47 -15.90 26.81
C HIS A 11 -8.49 -15.23 25.85
N TYR A 12 -9.03 -14.71 24.76
CA TYR A 12 -8.26 -13.96 23.77
C TYR A 12 -7.99 -12.54 24.27
N CYS A 13 -6.75 -12.09 24.16
CA CYS A 13 -6.38 -10.71 24.43
C CYS A 13 -6.28 -9.92 23.12
N ARG A 14 -7.08 -8.86 22.97
CA ARG A 14 -7.07 -8.02 21.75
C ARG A 14 -5.83 -7.12 21.60
N ILE A 15 -5.03 -6.98 22.66
CA ILE A 15 -3.89 -6.04 22.66
C ILE A 15 -2.59 -6.74 22.24
N CYS A 16 -2.34 -7.96 22.72
CA CYS A 16 -1.17 -8.75 22.31
C CYS A 16 -1.50 -9.85 21.30
N GLY A 17 -2.77 -10.08 20.95
CA GLY A 17 -3.15 -11.10 19.97
C GLY A 17 -3.05 -12.55 20.44
N ASP A 18 -2.71 -12.81 21.72
CA ASP A 18 -2.59 -14.16 22.26
C ASP A 18 -3.85 -14.65 22.98
N TYR A 19 -4.09 -15.97 22.93
CA TYR A 19 -4.97 -16.67 23.87
C TYR A 19 -4.21 -16.94 25.18
N LYS A 20 -4.70 -16.40 26.29
CA LYS A 20 -4.09 -16.58 27.62
C LYS A 20 -5.05 -17.24 28.61
N ALA A 21 -4.50 -17.93 29.60
CA ALA A 21 -5.29 -18.55 30.67
C ALA A 21 -6.10 -17.50 31.46
N ASN A 22 -7.22 -17.91 32.06
CA ASN A 22 -8.13 -17.02 32.78
C ASN A 22 -7.44 -16.19 33.88
N GLU A 23 -6.48 -16.77 34.59
CA GLU A 23 -5.69 -16.10 35.64
C GLU A 23 -4.82 -14.94 35.13
N LYS A 24 -4.58 -14.90 33.81
CA LYS A 24 -3.86 -13.80 33.15
C LYS A 24 -4.80 -12.64 32.79
N PHE A 25 -6.09 -12.72 33.11
CA PHE A 25 -7.05 -11.62 32.98
C PHE A 25 -7.47 -11.13 34.36
N SER A 26 -7.52 -9.81 34.54
CA SER A 26 -8.14 -9.20 35.71
C SER A 26 -9.66 -9.10 35.49
N GLY A 27 -10.51 -9.06 36.52
CA GLY A 27 -11.97 -9.01 36.34
C GLY A 27 -12.44 -7.90 35.39
N LYS A 28 -11.84 -6.70 35.48
CA LYS A 28 -12.09 -5.59 34.52
C LYS A 28 -11.46 -5.81 33.14
N GLY A 29 -10.34 -6.54 33.06
CA GLY A 29 -9.66 -6.87 31.80
C GLY A 29 -10.37 -7.98 31.04
N HIS A 30 -11.00 -8.90 31.75
CA HIS A 30 -11.74 -10.01 31.18
C HIS A 30 -12.93 -9.53 30.36
N ALA A 31 -13.74 -8.61 30.91
CA ALA A 31 -14.85 -7.97 30.22
C ALA A 31 -14.41 -7.19 28.95
N ARG A 32 -13.16 -6.72 28.91
CA ARG A 32 -12.61 -5.94 27.79
C ARG A 32 -11.76 -6.76 26.84
N HIS A 33 -11.57 -8.06 27.11
CA HIS A 33 -10.66 -8.94 26.37
C HIS A 33 -9.22 -8.40 26.38
N ILE A 34 -8.76 -7.90 27.53
CA ILE A 34 -7.41 -7.36 27.75
C ILE A 34 -6.77 -8.08 28.92
N CYS A 35 -5.61 -8.71 28.69
CA CYS A 35 -4.89 -9.40 29.75
C CYS A 35 -4.29 -8.42 30.79
N LYS A 36 -3.99 -8.92 31.98
CA LYS A 36 -3.48 -8.15 33.12
C LYS A 36 -2.19 -7.40 32.78
N SER A 37 -1.31 -7.99 31.99
CA SER A 37 -0.06 -7.35 31.53
C SER A 37 -0.33 -6.14 30.63
N CYS A 38 -1.18 -6.30 29.61
CA CYS A 38 -1.56 -5.20 28.72
C CYS A 38 -2.34 -4.10 29.47
N MET A 39 -3.23 -4.49 30.37
CA MET A 39 -3.97 -3.55 31.21
C MET A 39 -3.06 -2.78 32.18
N SER A 40 -2.01 -3.42 32.71
CA SER A 40 -1.02 -2.78 33.57
C SER A 40 -0.15 -1.80 32.78
N ALA A 41 0.30 -2.19 31.58
CA ALA A 41 1.11 -1.34 30.74
C ALA A 41 0.35 -0.06 30.32
N MET A 42 -0.95 -0.18 30.00
CA MET A 42 -1.82 0.98 29.75
C MET A 42 -1.97 1.93 30.96
N ARG A 43 -1.87 1.43 32.19
CA ARG A 43 -2.03 2.24 33.41
C ARG A 43 -0.74 2.90 33.88
N SER A 44 0.41 2.29 33.57
CA SER A 44 1.71 2.78 34.02
C SER A 44 2.26 3.97 33.19
N GLY A 45 1.47 4.56 32.30
CA GLY A 45 1.91 5.72 31.50
C GLY A 45 3.10 5.42 30.58
N LYS A 46 3.43 4.14 30.38
CA LYS A 46 4.27 3.72 29.25
C LYS A 46 3.38 3.68 28.03
N ASN A 47 3.76 4.44 27.02
CA ASN A 47 3.03 4.55 25.76
C ASN A 47 2.60 3.15 25.27
N PRO A 48 1.34 2.99 24.82
CA PRO A 48 0.85 1.72 24.28
C PRO A 48 1.52 1.29 22.96
N GLU A 49 2.52 2.05 22.50
CA GLU A 49 3.31 1.85 21.30
C GLU A 49 4.29 0.66 21.40
N ASP A 50 4.60 0.16 22.61
CA ASP A 50 5.55 -0.95 22.83
C ASP A 50 4.91 -2.37 22.88
N ILE A 51 3.59 -2.53 22.66
CA ILE A 51 2.89 -3.83 22.86
C ILE A 51 2.28 -4.40 21.59
N PHE A 52 1.99 -3.54 20.61
CA PHE A 52 1.93 -4.02 19.25
C PHE A 52 3.38 -4.02 18.78
N PRO A 53 3.95 -5.11 18.25
CA PRO A 53 4.87 -4.86 17.16
C PRO A 53 4.01 -4.05 16.18
N GLU A 54 4.24 -2.74 16.10
CA GLU A 54 4.05 -2.06 14.83
C GLU A 54 4.53 -3.07 13.78
N PRO A 55 3.78 -3.37 12.70
CA PRO A 55 4.49 -3.82 11.52
C PRO A 55 5.58 -2.77 11.40
N LEU A 56 6.83 -3.17 11.69
CA LEU A 56 7.97 -2.27 11.64
C LEU A 56 7.72 -1.45 10.39
N PRO A 57 7.89 -0.12 10.38
CA PRO A 57 8.05 0.54 9.11
C PRO A 57 9.19 -0.23 8.48
N VAL A 58 8.83 -1.19 7.61
CA VAL A 58 9.76 -1.90 6.79
C VAL A 58 10.37 -0.71 6.12
N ASN A 59 11.63 -0.45 6.43
CA ASN A 59 12.39 0.57 5.79
C ASN A 59 12.46 0.08 4.34
N ARG A 60 11.35 0.27 3.61
CA ARG A 60 11.13 -0.12 2.25
C ARG A 60 12.01 0.86 1.54
N GLU A 61 13.22 0.43 1.30
CA GLU A 61 14.24 1.24 0.68
C GLU A 61 13.66 1.73 -0.63
N THR A 62 13.40 3.04 -0.71
CA THR A 62 12.84 3.63 -1.93
C THR A 62 13.85 3.46 -3.05
N ILE A 63 13.46 2.78 -4.13
CA ILE A 63 14.35 2.53 -5.26
C ILE A 63 14.28 3.73 -6.20
N ARG A 64 15.46 4.26 -6.56
CA ARG A 64 15.57 5.31 -7.59
C ARG A 64 15.31 4.70 -8.96
N PHE A 65 14.64 5.43 -9.85
CA PHE A 65 14.37 4.98 -11.23
C PHE A 65 15.61 4.44 -11.95
N ASN A 66 16.79 5.02 -11.73
CA ASN A 66 18.03 4.56 -12.38
C ASN A 66 18.48 3.16 -11.95
N LYS A 67 18.11 2.73 -10.73
CA LYS A 67 18.39 1.38 -10.24
C LYS A 67 17.45 0.32 -10.83
N LEU A 68 16.31 0.70 -11.40
CA LEU A 68 15.39 -0.26 -12.04
C LEU A 68 16.07 -0.94 -13.23
N GLY A 69 15.95 -2.26 -13.31
CA GLY A 69 16.34 -3.06 -14.45
C GLY A 69 15.52 -2.75 -15.71
N LYS A 70 15.90 -3.37 -16.82
CA LYS A 70 15.21 -3.17 -18.11
C LYS A 70 13.77 -3.66 -18.08
N GLU A 71 13.54 -4.79 -17.40
CA GLU A 71 12.21 -5.40 -17.25
C GLU A 71 11.32 -4.57 -16.35
N GLU A 72 11.80 -4.13 -15.19
CA GLU A 72 11.07 -3.23 -14.28
C GLU A 72 10.68 -1.91 -14.96
N LYS A 73 11.60 -1.33 -15.75
CA LYS A 73 11.31 -0.13 -16.57
C LYS A 73 10.23 -0.38 -17.62
N ALA A 74 10.21 -1.57 -18.22
CA ALA A 74 9.18 -1.95 -19.19
C ALA A 74 7.81 -2.13 -18.52
N VAL A 75 7.76 -2.76 -17.34
CA VAL A 75 6.54 -2.88 -16.53
C VAL A 75 6.03 -1.50 -16.12
N LEU A 76 6.90 -0.64 -15.58
CA LEU A 76 6.54 0.74 -15.22
C LEU A 76 6.01 1.52 -16.43
N LYS A 77 6.61 1.34 -17.61
CA LYS A 77 6.13 1.95 -18.85
C LYS A 77 4.72 1.47 -19.21
N ALA A 78 4.41 0.19 -19.01
CA ALA A 78 3.07 -0.35 -19.24
C ALA A 78 2.05 0.31 -18.31
N PHE A 79 2.33 0.40 -17.01
CA PHE A 79 1.49 1.13 -16.06
C PHE A 79 1.26 2.59 -16.46
N ILE A 80 2.32 3.31 -16.86
CA ILE A 80 2.21 4.70 -17.35
C ILE A 80 1.29 4.78 -18.55
N THR A 81 1.46 3.88 -19.52
CA THR A 81 0.67 3.85 -20.74
C THR A 81 -0.80 3.58 -20.44
N GLU A 82 -1.08 2.58 -19.60
CA GLU A 82 -2.43 2.19 -19.19
C GLU A 82 -3.14 3.33 -18.45
N ALA A 83 -2.55 3.86 -17.38
CA ALA A 83 -3.20 4.92 -16.62
C ALA A 83 -3.35 6.21 -17.43
N THR A 84 -2.39 6.53 -18.30
CA THR A 84 -2.51 7.67 -19.22
C THR A 84 -3.67 7.49 -20.20
N THR A 85 -3.82 6.27 -20.74
CA THR A 85 -4.89 5.94 -21.68
C THR A 85 -6.24 5.98 -20.97
N GLU A 86 -6.34 5.42 -19.77
CA GLU A 86 -7.56 5.47 -18.96
C GLU A 86 -7.96 6.91 -18.61
N TYR A 87 -6.98 7.73 -18.20
CA TYR A 87 -7.19 9.15 -17.91
C TYR A 87 -7.68 9.90 -19.15
N TRP A 88 -7.07 9.64 -20.31
CA TRP A 88 -7.48 10.23 -21.59
C TRP A 88 -8.88 9.81 -22.00
N GLN A 89 -9.23 8.53 -21.88
CA GLN A 89 -10.57 8.02 -22.22
C GLN A 89 -11.66 8.63 -21.32
N LYS A 90 -11.39 8.77 -20.02
CA LYS A 90 -12.35 9.33 -19.04
C LYS A 90 -12.51 10.85 -19.16
N ASN A 91 -11.40 11.57 -19.33
CA ASN A 91 -11.40 13.04 -19.21
C ASN A 91 -11.21 13.78 -20.54
N ARG A 92 -10.78 13.08 -21.61
CA ARG A 92 -10.36 13.63 -22.92
C ARG A 92 -9.40 14.82 -22.81
N GLN A 93 -8.52 14.79 -21.81
CA GLN A 93 -7.61 15.90 -21.49
C GLN A 93 -6.20 15.39 -21.21
N ILE A 94 -5.21 16.23 -21.51
CA ILE A 94 -3.82 15.96 -21.19
C ILE A 94 -3.62 16.19 -19.69
N PRO A 95 -3.19 15.20 -18.90
CA PRO A 95 -2.93 15.38 -17.48
C PRO A 95 -1.76 16.36 -17.29
N PHE A 96 -2.05 17.51 -16.67
CA PHE A 96 -1.09 18.57 -16.39
C PHE A 96 -1.14 18.98 -14.91
N ALA A 97 -0.02 19.47 -14.37
CA ALA A 97 0.11 19.97 -12.99
C ALA A 97 -0.44 19.00 -11.90
N ASP A 98 -1.58 19.34 -11.28
CA ASP A 98 -2.23 18.53 -10.23
C ASP A 98 -2.68 17.17 -10.77
N SER A 99 -3.36 17.12 -11.91
CA SER A 99 -3.80 15.86 -12.52
C SER A 99 -2.63 14.95 -12.87
N PHE A 100 -1.50 15.53 -13.30
CA PHE A 100 -0.26 14.77 -13.51
C PHE A 100 0.31 14.25 -12.19
N SER A 101 0.25 15.05 -11.13
CA SER A 101 0.74 14.65 -9.81
C SER A 101 -0.12 13.55 -9.18
N GLU A 102 -1.44 13.59 -9.37
CA GLU A 102 -2.36 12.54 -8.95
C GLU A 102 -2.15 11.26 -9.75
N LEU A 103 -2.07 11.35 -11.08
CA LEU A 103 -1.79 10.20 -11.95
C LEU A 103 -0.47 9.53 -11.59
N LYS A 104 0.56 10.33 -11.31
CA LYS A 104 1.87 9.84 -10.85
C LYS A 104 1.79 9.14 -9.49
N LYS A 105 1.10 9.73 -8.51
CA LYS A 105 0.89 9.09 -7.19
C LYS A 105 0.14 7.77 -7.32
N TYR A 106 -0.90 7.73 -8.16
CA TYR A 106 -1.65 6.52 -8.45
C TYR A 106 -0.74 5.42 -8.98
N ILE A 107 0.05 5.70 -10.02
CA ILE A 107 0.95 4.70 -10.61
C ILE A 107 2.05 4.25 -9.64
N ILE A 108 2.65 5.16 -8.88
CA ILE A 108 3.66 4.79 -7.88
C ILE A 108 3.04 3.88 -6.80
N GLY A 109 1.81 4.18 -6.37
CA GLY A 109 1.07 3.36 -5.41
C GLY A 109 0.78 1.96 -5.97
N THR A 110 0.18 1.90 -7.16
CA THR A 110 -0.13 0.61 -7.82
C THR A 110 1.14 -0.20 -8.08
N TYR A 111 2.25 0.45 -8.45
CA TYR A 111 3.52 -0.24 -8.67
C TYR A 111 4.15 -0.76 -7.36
N ASP A 112 4.02 -0.05 -6.24
CA ASP A 112 4.43 -0.55 -4.92
C ASP A 112 3.58 -1.74 -4.48
N GLU A 113 2.27 -1.73 -4.76
CA GLU A 113 1.37 -2.85 -4.45
C GLU A 113 1.66 -4.08 -5.30
N GLU A 114 1.83 -3.91 -6.62
CA GLU A 114 1.99 -5.01 -7.58
C GLU A 114 3.42 -5.56 -7.63
N CYS A 115 4.43 -4.70 -7.60
CA CYS A 115 5.84 -5.08 -7.71
C CYS A 115 6.57 -5.13 -6.36
N GLY A 116 5.97 -4.63 -5.28
CA GLY A 116 6.63 -4.52 -3.97
C GLY A 116 7.79 -3.52 -3.95
N ILE A 117 7.92 -2.68 -4.98
CA ILE A 117 9.02 -1.72 -5.15
C ILE A 117 8.48 -0.31 -4.95
N LEU A 118 8.87 0.31 -3.84
CA LEU A 118 8.53 1.70 -3.58
C LEU A 118 9.43 2.63 -4.40
N LEU A 119 8.87 3.25 -5.44
CA LEU A 119 9.62 4.18 -6.28
C LEU A 119 9.81 5.54 -5.60
N LYS A 120 11.01 6.09 -5.69
CA LYS A 120 11.30 7.44 -5.22
C LYS A 120 10.80 8.48 -6.21
N ASP A 121 10.05 9.47 -5.71
CA ASP A 121 9.55 10.60 -6.51
C ASP A 121 10.65 11.63 -6.83
N ASP A 122 11.64 11.20 -7.60
CA ASP A 122 12.75 12.04 -8.06
C ASP A 122 12.45 12.69 -9.41
N ALA A 123 13.24 13.72 -9.75
CA ALA A 123 13.13 14.43 -11.03
C ALA A 123 13.27 13.49 -12.26
N GLU A 124 14.08 12.43 -12.14
CA GLU A 124 14.27 11.44 -13.20
C GLU A 124 13.01 10.63 -13.46
N LEU A 125 12.35 10.14 -12.39
CA LEU A 125 11.07 9.43 -12.50
C LEU A 125 10.01 10.36 -13.11
N LYS A 126 9.95 11.61 -12.64
CA LYS A 126 9.05 12.63 -13.18
C LYS A 126 9.25 12.85 -14.69
N ASN A 127 10.51 13.01 -15.13
CA ASN A 127 10.84 13.18 -16.55
C ASN A 127 10.45 11.95 -17.37
N TYR A 128 10.79 10.75 -16.90
CA TYR A 128 10.39 9.50 -17.55
C TYR A 128 8.88 9.40 -17.73
N PHE A 129 8.14 9.70 -16.66
CA PHE A 129 6.69 9.69 -16.65
C PHE A 129 6.12 10.70 -17.64
N GLN A 130 6.65 11.93 -17.64
CA GLN A 130 6.22 12.98 -18.57
C GLN A 130 6.48 12.58 -20.03
N THR A 131 7.68 12.08 -20.35
CA THR A 131 8.03 11.62 -21.70
C THR A 131 7.10 10.51 -22.17
N HIS A 132 6.81 9.52 -21.34
CA HIS A 132 5.92 8.41 -21.69
C HIS A 132 4.45 8.81 -21.77
N THR A 133 3.99 9.69 -20.89
CA THR A 133 2.64 10.25 -20.95
C THR A 133 2.46 11.00 -22.28
N ILE A 134 3.37 11.92 -22.62
CA ILE A 134 3.33 12.67 -23.89
C ILE A 134 3.36 11.72 -25.09
N THR A 135 4.24 10.72 -25.07
CA THR A 135 4.35 9.73 -26.17
C THR A 135 3.04 8.97 -26.35
N THR A 136 2.41 8.55 -25.25
CA THR A 136 1.14 7.81 -25.27
C THR A 136 0.00 8.68 -25.79
N ILE A 137 -0.13 9.91 -25.27
CA ILE A 137 -1.14 10.88 -25.74
C ILE A 137 -0.94 11.19 -27.22
N ASN A 138 0.28 11.43 -27.68
CA ASN A 138 0.56 11.68 -29.09
C ASN A 138 0.18 10.50 -29.99
N LYS A 139 0.32 9.26 -29.49
CA LYS A 139 -0.11 8.05 -30.21
C LYS A 139 -1.64 8.01 -30.32
N LEU A 140 -2.34 8.22 -29.20
CA LEU A 140 -3.80 8.26 -29.14
C LEU A 140 -4.38 9.36 -30.04
N LEU A 141 -3.78 10.55 -30.04
CA LEU A 141 -4.18 11.66 -30.92
C LEU A 141 -4.00 11.30 -32.40
N LYS A 142 -2.90 10.64 -32.77
CA LYS A 142 -2.69 10.20 -34.16
C LYS A 142 -3.69 9.11 -34.58
N GLU A 143 -3.98 8.16 -33.69
CA GLU A 143 -4.97 7.11 -33.94
C GLU A 143 -6.36 7.73 -34.17
N GLU A 144 -6.78 8.68 -33.33
CA GLU A 144 -8.05 9.38 -33.47
C GLU A 144 -8.13 10.22 -34.76
N ILE A 145 -7.05 10.90 -35.16
CA ILE A 145 -7.02 11.64 -36.44
C ILE A 145 -7.15 10.68 -37.63
N THR A 146 -6.57 9.49 -37.55
CA THR A 146 -6.60 8.49 -38.63
C THR A 146 -7.98 7.84 -38.74
N GLU A 147 -8.64 7.52 -37.62
CA GLU A 147 -10.01 6.96 -37.60
C GLU A 147 -11.08 7.95 -38.09
N ASN A 148 -10.88 9.26 -37.92
CA ASN A 148 -11.82 10.27 -38.42
C ASN A 148 -11.61 10.64 -39.90
N GLN A 149 -10.60 10.07 -40.57
CA GLN A 149 -10.27 10.34 -41.98
C GLN A 149 -10.63 9.18 -42.93
N ASP A 150 -11.07 8.04 -42.41
CA ASP A 150 -11.63 6.91 -43.17
C ASP A 150 -13.18 6.96 -43.17
#